data_AF-A0A6N8UF24-F1
#
_entry.id   AF-A0A6N8UF24-F1
#
_cell.length_a   1.000
_cell.length_b   1.000
_cell.length_c   1.000
_cell.angle_alpha   90.00
_cell.angle_beta   90.00
_cell.angle_gamma   90.00
#
_symmetry.space_group_name_H-M   'P 1'
#
loop_
_entity.id
_entity.type
_entity.pdbx_description
1 polymer ?
#
loop_
_entity_poly.entity_id
_entity_poly.type
_entity_poly.pdbx_seq_one_letter_code
_entity_poly.pdbx_strand_id
1 'polypeptide(L)'
;MKIKDTNEAYRIFYNSAIDNINLFDGGDPLLANRYYKQMKQAFDFLNKNNQIDKLLPLLDDSNYGVQLWSASFLGKAHKDKVITVLQRIINLNIPHISLSAKYTLKEMLEEEE
;
A
#
# COMPACT_ATOMS: atom_id res chain seq x y z
N MET A 1 11.47 -13.83 6.75
CA MET A 1 10.80 -13.46 8.02
C MET A 1 9.68 -14.46 8.26
N LYS A 2 9.49 -14.94 9.49
CA LYS A 2 8.37 -15.84 9.83
C LYS A 2 7.26 -15.01 10.50
N ILE A 3 6.11 -14.92 9.85
CA ILE A 3 4.91 -14.25 10.37
C ILE A 3 4.11 -15.28 11.16
N LYS A 4 3.76 -14.96 12.41
CA LYS A 4 3.13 -15.88 13.37
C LYS A 4 1.62 -15.89 13.22
N ASP A 5 1.01 -14.72 13.02
CA ASP A 5 -0.42 -14.54 12.93
C ASP A 5 -0.80 -13.32 12.08
N THR A 6 -2.10 -13.15 11.86
CA THR A 6 -2.64 -12.11 10.97
C THR A 6 -2.56 -10.71 11.58
N ASN A 7 -2.46 -10.58 12.91
CA ASN A 7 -2.25 -9.28 13.55
C ASN A 7 -0.78 -8.84 13.40
N GLU A 8 0.16 -9.78 13.52
CA GLU A 8 1.57 -9.51 13.22
C GLU A 8 1.75 -9.13 11.74
N ALA A 9 1.08 -9.83 10.82
CA ALA A 9 1.07 -9.48 9.40
C ALA A 9 0.57 -8.04 9.18
N TYR A 10 -0.57 -7.67 9.78
CA TYR A 10 -1.11 -6.32 9.71
C TYR A 10 -0.10 -5.26 10.19
N ARG A 11 0.51 -5.47 11.36
CA ARG A 11 1.49 -4.51 11.91
C ARG A 11 2.73 -4.39 11.02
N ILE A 12 3.21 -5.50 10.47
CA ILE A 12 4.34 -5.50 9.54
C ILE A 12 3.99 -4.67 8.31
N PHE A 13 2.81 -4.90 7.71
CA PHE A 13 2.37 -4.13 6.55
C PHE A 13 2.32 -2.63 6.87
N TYR A 14 1.63 -2.26 7.95
CA TYR A 14 1.47 -0.86 8.37
C TYR A 14 2.80 -0.16 8.64
N ASN A 15 3.67 -0.77 9.45
CA ASN A 15 4.97 -0.17 9.80
C ASN A 15 5.88 -0.08 8.58
N SER A 16 5.92 -1.11 7.73
CA SER A 16 6.72 -1.07 6.51
C SER A 16 6.21 -0.05 5.50
N ALA A 17 4.90 0.22 5.44
CA ALA A 17 4.36 1.30 4.63
C ALA A 17 4.89 2.66 5.12
N ILE A 18 4.78 2.94 6.43
CA ILE A 18 5.31 4.17 7.06
C ILE A 18 6.81 4.32 6.77
N ASP A 19 7.59 3.29 7.08
CA ASP A 19 9.04 3.33 6.92
C ASP A 19 9.44 3.54 5.46
N ASN A 20 8.70 2.94 4.52
CA ASN A 20 8.97 3.11 3.10
C ASN A 20 8.73 4.56 2.64
N ILE A 21 7.63 5.19 3.06
CA ILE A 21 7.30 6.58 2.68
C ILE A 21 8.33 7.56 3.24
N ASN A 22 8.83 7.31 4.45
CA ASN A 22 9.86 8.14 5.09
C ASN A 22 11.19 8.15 4.31
N LEU A 23 11.38 7.24 3.34
CA LEU A 23 12.57 7.20 2.48
C LEU A 23 12.42 7.98 1.17
N PHE A 24 11.29 8.61 0.88
CA PHE A 24 11.09 9.29 -0.41
C PHE A 24 12.03 10.49 -0.64
N ASP A 25 12.58 11.09 0.42
CA ASP A 25 13.52 12.21 0.31
C ASP A 25 14.98 11.73 0.25
N GLY A 26 15.32 10.98 -0.81
CA GLY A 26 16.69 10.50 -1.06
C GLY A 26 17.15 9.36 -0.14
N GLY A 27 16.20 8.60 0.44
CA GLY A 27 16.49 7.47 1.30
C GLY A 27 17.12 6.28 0.58
N ASP A 28 17.68 5.34 1.35
CA ASP A 28 18.38 4.17 0.82
C ASP A 28 17.43 3.25 0.01
N PRO A 29 17.66 3.07 -1.31
CA PRO A 29 16.81 2.22 -2.15
C PRO A 29 16.82 0.75 -1.70
N LEU A 30 17.88 0.25 -1.05
CA LEU A 30 17.92 -1.10 -0.49
C LEU A 30 16.94 -1.24 0.69
N LEU A 31 16.83 -0.21 1.53
CA LEU A 31 15.84 -0.16 2.59
C LEU A 31 14.42 -0.04 2.04
N ALA A 32 14.19 0.83 1.04
CA ALA A 32 12.89 0.94 0.39
C ALA A 32 12.43 -0.41 -0.18
N ASN A 33 13.31 -1.11 -0.88
CA ASN A 33 13.06 -2.46 -1.40
C ASN A 33 12.82 -3.50 -0.30
N ARG A 34 13.50 -3.38 0.84
CA ARG A 34 13.28 -4.26 2.00
C ARG A 34 11.87 -4.06 2.57
N TYR A 35 11.44 -2.81 2.76
CA TYR A 35 10.11 -2.51 3.27
C TYR A 35 9.00 -2.95 2.31
N TYR A 36 9.21 -2.76 1.00
CA TYR A 36 8.31 -3.32 -0.02
C TYR A 36 8.19 -4.84 0.09
N LYS A 37 9.31 -5.57 0.23
CA LYS A 37 9.28 -7.03 0.43
C LYS A 37 8.55 -7.44 1.70
N GLN A 38 8.67 -6.66 2.78
CA GLN A 38 7.95 -6.91 4.03
C GLN A 38 6.44 -6.71 3.87
N MET A 39 6.01 -5.61 3.24
CA MET A 39 4.60 -5.38 2.90
C MET A 39 4.05 -6.52 2.05
N LYS A 40 4.76 -6.93 1.01
CA LYS A 40 4.34 -8.04 0.15
C LYS A 40 4.20 -9.35 0.92
N GLN A 41 5.18 -9.70 1.76
CA GLN A 41 5.11 -10.91 2.58
C GLN A 41 3.93 -10.89 3.56
N ALA A 42 3.64 -9.73 4.15
CA ALA A 42 2.50 -9.54 5.04
C ALA A 42 1.17 -9.67 4.29
N PHE A 43 1.04 -9.02 3.13
CA PHE A 43 -0.13 -9.12 2.28
C PHE A 43 -0.37 -10.57 1.82
N ASP A 44 0.65 -11.24 1.31
CA ASP A 44 0.56 -12.63 0.85
C ASP A 44 0.12 -13.57 2.00
N PHE A 45 0.61 -13.32 3.22
CA PHE A 45 0.19 -14.07 4.42
C PHE A 45 -1.29 -13.82 4.75
N LEU A 46 -1.75 -12.56 4.74
CA LEU A 46 -3.15 -12.22 4.96
C LEU A 46 -4.05 -12.86 3.90
N ASN A 47 -3.64 -12.80 2.63
CA ASN A 47 -4.37 -13.40 1.52
C ASN A 47 -4.50 -14.91 1.64
N LYS A 48 -3.40 -15.61 1.95
CA LYS A 48 -3.43 -17.05 2.18
C LYS A 48 -4.37 -17.47 3.32
N ASN A 49 -4.61 -16.58 4.28
CA ASN A 49 -5.51 -16.82 5.40
C ASN A 49 -6.92 -16.23 5.21
N ASN A 50 -7.26 -15.71 4.01
CA ASN A 50 -8.53 -15.02 3.73
C ASN A 50 -8.80 -13.84 4.68
N GLN A 51 -7.80 -12.99 4.90
CA GLN A 51 -7.83 -11.88 5.86
C GLN A 51 -7.29 -10.57 5.27
N ILE A 52 -7.28 -10.40 3.94
CA ILE A 52 -6.85 -9.14 3.30
C ILE A 52 -7.71 -7.94 3.73
N ASP A 53 -8.98 -8.18 4.04
CA ASP A 53 -9.93 -7.16 4.50
C ASP A 53 -9.46 -6.46 5.79
N LYS A 54 -8.56 -7.07 6.56
CA LYS A 54 -7.91 -6.40 7.71
C LYS A 54 -7.17 -5.12 7.30
N LEU A 55 -6.77 -4.99 6.04
CA LEU A 55 -6.09 -3.80 5.52
C LEU A 55 -7.06 -2.73 5.00
N LEU A 56 -8.36 -3.02 4.84
CA LEU A 56 -9.35 -2.05 4.35
C LEU A 56 -9.43 -0.75 5.16
N PRO A 57 -9.30 -0.76 6.51
CA PRO A 57 -9.26 0.48 7.28
C PRO A 57 -8.07 1.39 6.92
N LEU A 58 -6.97 0.84 6.40
CA LEU A 58 -5.78 1.61 6.05
C LEU A 58 -5.99 2.51 4.81
N LEU A 59 -7.03 2.26 4.02
CA LEU A 59 -7.45 3.15 2.93
C LEU A 59 -7.95 4.51 3.44
N ASP A 60 -8.29 4.58 4.72
CA ASP A 60 -8.75 5.77 5.42
C ASP A 60 -7.77 6.21 6.54
N ASP A 61 -6.53 5.73 6.49
CA ASP A 61 -5.48 6.05 7.47
C ASP A 61 -5.12 7.54 7.48
N SER A 62 -4.69 8.08 8.62
CA SER A 62 -4.23 9.46 8.72
C SER A 62 -3.01 9.79 7.82
N ASN A 63 -2.21 8.80 7.45
CA ASN A 63 -1.04 8.95 6.61
C ASN A 63 -1.35 8.59 5.14
N TYR A 64 -1.25 9.59 4.24
CA TYR A 64 -1.56 9.41 2.82
C TYR A 64 -0.68 8.40 2.09
N GLY A 65 0.55 8.17 2.54
CA GLY A 65 1.38 7.15 1.94
C GLY A 65 0.97 5.73 2.40
N VAL A 66 0.46 5.58 3.63
CA VAL A 66 -0.14 4.31 4.08
C VAL A 66 -1.37 4.00 3.25
N GLN A 67 -2.20 5.02 2.98
CA GLN A 67 -3.33 4.88 2.06
C GLN A 67 -2.87 4.45 0.65
N LEU A 68 -1.83 5.10 0.10
CA LEU A 68 -1.26 4.78 -1.22
C LEU A 68 -0.77 3.33 -1.30
N TRP A 69 0.03 2.87 -0.33
CA TRP A 69 0.51 1.49 -0.31
C TRP A 69 -0.63 0.49 -0.14
N SER A 70 -1.58 0.77 0.74
CA SER A 70 -2.76 -0.08 0.93
C SER A 70 -3.58 -0.18 -0.36
N ALA A 71 -3.78 0.94 -1.06
CA ALA A 71 -4.45 1.00 -2.35
C ALA A 71 -3.74 0.15 -3.41
N SER A 72 -2.42 0.26 -3.53
CA SER A 72 -1.62 -0.52 -4.49
C SER A 72 -1.77 -2.03 -4.30
N PHE A 73 -1.81 -2.51 -3.06
CA PHE A 73 -1.94 -3.95 -2.77
C PHE A 73 -3.40 -4.46 -2.86
N LEU A 74 -4.37 -3.64 -2.48
CA LEU A 74 -5.79 -4.03 -2.45
C LEU A 74 -6.52 -3.86 -3.78
N GLY A 75 -5.86 -3.25 -4.78
CA GLY A 75 -6.48 -2.86 -6.06
C GLY A 75 -7.23 -3.97 -6.77
N LYS A 76 -6.75 -5.22 -6.73
CA LYS A 76 -7.40 -6.37 -7.37
C LYS A 76 -8.67 -6.84 -6.65
N ALA A 77 -8.70 -6.75 -5.32
CA ALA A 77 -9.82 -7.26 -4.51
C ALA A 77 -10.89 -6.20 -4.25
N HIS A 78 -10.52 -4.91 -4.23
CA HIS A 78 -11.40 -3.81 -3.83
C HIS A 78 -11.30 -2.61 -4.77
N LYS A 79 -11.34 -2.88 -6.08
CA LYS A 79 -11.04 -1.91 -7.15
C LYS A 79 -11.77 -0.57 -6.99
N ASP A 80 -13.09 -0.58 -6.82
CA ASP A 80 -13.89 0.65 -6.76
C ASP A 80 -13.51 1.55 -5.57
N LYS A 81 -13.30 0.93 -4.39
CA LYS A 81 -12.86 1.66 -3.19
C LYS A 81 -11.45 2.22 -3.39
N VAL A 82 -10.56 1.43 -3.99
CA VAL A 82 -9.17 1.84 -4.26
C VAL A 82 -9.11 2.99 -5.26
N ILE A 83 -9.86 2.93 -6.37
CA ILE A 83 -9.92 4.01 -7.36
C ILE A 83 -10.34 5.32 -6.70
N THR A 84 -11.39 5.28 -5.87
CA THR A 84 -11.89 6.46 -5.16
C THR A 84 -10.81 7.08 -4.26
N VAL A 85 -10.06 6.25 -3.53
CA VAL A 85 -8.96 6.70 -2.69
C VAL A 85 -7.80 7.28 -3.50
N LEU A 86 -7.40 6.61 -4.59
CA LEU A 86 -6.32 7.10 -5.45
C LEU A 86 -6.69 8.46 -6.08
N GLN A 87 -7.92 8.62 -6.58
CA GLN A 87 -8.41 9.90 -7.09
C GLN A 87 -8.38 11.01 -6.03
N ARG A 88 -8.80 10.70 -4.79
CA ARG A 88 -8.68 11.63 -3.66
C ARG A 88 -7.22 12.04 -3.43
N ILE A 89 -6.31 11.08 -3.36
CA ILE A 89 -4.87 11.33 -3.12
C ILE A 89 -4.26 12.17 -4.25
N ILE A 90 -4.61 11.90 -5.52
CA ILE A 90 -4.14 12.69 -6.67
C ILE A 90 -4.51 14.16 -6.51
N ASN A 91 -5.75 14.45 -6.07
CA ASN A 91 -6.25 15.81 -5.92
C ASN A 91 -5.62 16.60 -4.76
N LEU A 92 -4.94 15.93 -3.82
CA LEU A 92 -4.25 16.61 -2.71
C LEU A 92 -2.94 17.28 -3.13
N ASN A 93 -2.41 16.98 -4.32
CA ASN A 93 -1.16 17.53 -4.85
C ASN A 93 0.04 17.40 -3.89
N ILE A 94 0.12 16.29 -3.15
CA ILE A 94 1.24 16.00 -2.26
C ILE A 94 2.41 15.50 -3.12
N PRO A 95 3.59 16.15 -3.07
CA PRO A 95 4.75 15.71 -3.85
C PRO A 95 5.07 14.24 -3.65
N HIS A 96 5.45 13.57 -4.73
CA HIS A 96 5.70 12.12 -4.83
C HIS A 96 4.47 11.23 -4.59
N ILE A 97 3.70 11.43 -3.52
CA ILE A 97 2.52 10.61 -3.18
C ILE A 97 1.42 10.74 -4.25
N SER A 98 1.03 11.96 -4.64
CA SER A 98 0.00 12.16 -5.66
C SER A 98 0.46 11.69 -7.05
N LEU A 99 1.77 11.79 -7.33
CA LEU A 99 2.36 11.27 -8.57
C LEU A 99 2.31 9.73 -8.62
N SER A 100 2.74 9.06 -7.54
CA SER A 100 2.64 7.62 -7.41
C SER A 100 1.19 7.14 -7.49
N ALA A 101 0.24 7.84 -6.84
CA ALA A 101 -1.18 7.51 -6.94
C ALA A 101 -1.70 7.57 -8.38
N LYS A 102 -1.24 8.56 -9.17
CA LYS A 102 -1.57 8.67 -10.60
C LYS A 102 -1.03 7.49 -11.41
N TYR A 103 0.22 7.07 -11.16
CA TYR A 103 0.81 5.91 -11.83
C TYR A 103 0.10 4.61 -11.44
N THR A 104 -0.16 4.40 -10.15
CA THR A 104 -0.91 3.22 -9.67
C THR A 104 -2.31 3.17 -10.28
N LEU A 105 -3.04 4.29 -10.34
CA LEU A 105 -4.35 4.33 -10.96
C LEU A 105 -4.27 4.01 -12.46
N LYS A 106 -3.25 4.53 -13.16
CA LYS A 106 -3.02 4.26 -14.58
C LYS A 106 -2.77 2.77 -14.81
N GLU A 107 -1.84 2.16 -14.08
CA GLU A 107 -1.52 0.73 -14.18
C GLU A 107 -2.74 -0.15 -13.92
N MET A 108 -3.55 0.19 -12.92
CA MET A 108 -4.79 -0.55 -12.60
C MET A 108 -5.85 -0.50 -13.71
N LEU A 109 -5.87 0.55 -14.52
CA LEU A 109 -6.82 0.70 -15.63
C LEU A 109 -6.27 0.07 -16.92
N GLU A 110 -4.95 0.04 -17.11
CA GLU A 110 -4.30 -0.62 -18.25
C GLU A 110 -4.29 -2.15 -18.13
N GLU A 111 -4.30 -2.73 -16.91
CA GLU A 111 -4.44 -4.19 -16.71
C GLU A 111 -5.80 -4.77 -17.17
N GLU A 112 -6.74 -3.95 -17.65
CA GLU A 112 -8.07 -4.38 -18.12
C GLU A 112 -8.25 -4.43 -19.64
N GLU A 113 -7.26 -3.97 -20.41
CA GLU A 113 -7.23 -4.06 -21.89
C GLU A 113 -6.52 -5.33 -22.39
#